data_AF-A0A3M1ZAL5-F1
#
_entry.id   AF-A0A3M1ZAL5-F1
#
_cell.length_a   1.000
_cell.length_b   1.000
_cell.length_c   1.000
_cell.angle_alpha   90.00
_cell.angle_beta   90.00
_cell.angle_gamma   90.00
#
_symmetry.space_group_name_H-M   'P 1'
#
loop_
_entity.id
_entity.type
_entity.pdbx_description
1 polymer ?
#
loop_
_entity_poly.entity_id
_entity_poly.type
_entity_poly.pdbx_seq_one_letter_code
_entity_poly.pdbx_strand_id
1 'polypeptide(L)'
;MSRTVRLRIRRQDGPDAPSRWEEFAVPHYEHMNVITCLQEIQKNPVDAQGRATTPVVWDCNCLEEVCGACTMVINGRARQACSA
;
A
#
# COMPACT_ATOMS: atom_id res chain seq x y z
N MET A 1 0.58 -20.00 12.40
CA MET A 1 0.50 -18.52 12.43
C MET A 1 0.70 -18.02 11.02
N SER A 2 -0.27 -17.28 10.45
CA SER A 2 -0.08 -16.65 9.14
C SER A 2 1.00 -15.57 9.26
N ARG A 3 1.97 -15.57 8.35
CA ARG A 3 2.99 -14.52 8.29
C ARG A 3 2.28 -13.22 7.85
N THR A 4 2.70 -12.08 8.36
CA THR A 4 2.12 -10.78 8.01
C THR A 4 3.17 -9.83 7.48
N VAL A 5 2.83 -9.01 6.49
CA VAL A 5 3.62 -7.86 6.05
C VAL A 5 3.10 -6.61 6.76
N ARG A 6 4.00 -5.82 7.33
CA ARG A 6 3.66 -4.50 7.90
C ARG A 6 3.95 -3.43 6.87
N LEU A 7 2.95 -2.61 6.57
CA LEU A 7 3.10 -1.44 5.70
C LEU A 7 2.92 -0.17 6.54
N ARG A 8 3.78 0.81 6.33
CA ARG A 8 3.59 2.18 6.84
C ARG A 8 3.39 3.10 5.65
N ILE A 9 2.18 3.62 5.50
CA ILE A 9 1.76 4.39 4.32
C ILE A 9 1.56 5.84 4.74
N ARG A 10 2.13 6.77 3.97
CA ARG A 10 1.92 8.20 4.18
C ARG A 10 0.57 8.57 3.56
N ARG A 11 -0.35 9.05 4.40
CA ARG A 11 -1.74 9.38 4.04
C ARG A 11 -1.95 10.88 4.13
N GLN A 12 -2.79 11.41 3.25
CA GLN A 12 -3.21 12.79 3.23
C GLN A 12 -4.61 12.83 2.62
N ASP A 13 -5.60 13.33 3.35
CA ASP A 13 -7.01 13.23 2.94
C ASP A 13 -7.39 14.29 1.88
N GLY A 14 -6.56 15.30 1.68
CA GLY A 14 -6.72 16.33 0.66
C GLY A 14 -5.52 17.26 0.58
N PRO A 15 -5.43 18.12 -0.46
CA PRO A 15 -4.25 18.96 -0.72
C PRO A 15 -3.79 19.82 0.47
N ASP A 16 -4.75 20.32 1.26
CA ASP A 16 -4.48 21.20 2.41
C ASP A 16 -4.46 20.47 3.77
N ALA A 17 -4.73 19.16 3.79
CA ALA A 17 -4.73 18.36 5.00
C ALA A 17 -3.31 17.97 5.43
N PRO A 18 -3.02 17.83 6.73
CA PRO A 18 -1.71 17.36 7.19
C PRO A 18 -1.50 15.90 6.78
N SER A 19 -0.28 15.56 6.37
CA SER A 19 0.08 14.18 6.12
C SER A 19 0.29 13.41 7.43
N ARG A 20 -0.21 12.17 7.50
CA ARG A 20 0.01 11.26 8.62
C ARG A 20 0.63 9.94 8.15
N TRP A 21 1.24 9.20 9.07
CA TRP A 21 1.59 7.81 8.83
C TRP A 21 0.48 6.92 9.36
N GLU A 22 0.05 5.98 8.55
CA GLU A 22 -0.93 4.95 8.92
C GLU A 22 -0.31 3.58 8.69
N GLU A 23 -0.49 2.69 9.67
CA GLU A 23 0.12 1.36 9.66
C GLU A 23 -0.93 0.30 9.36
N PHE A 24 -0.53 -0.72 8.59
CA PHE A 24 -1.38 -1.83 8.18
C PHE A 24 -0.64 -3.15 8.43
N ALA A 25 -1.39 -4.16 8.88
CA ALA A 25 -0.91 -5.53 8.99
C ALA A 25 -1.66 -6.39 7.98
N VAL A 26 -0.98 -6.80 6.91
CA VAL A 26 -1.58 -7.54 5.79
C VAL A 26 -1.13 -9.00 5.84
N PRO A 27 -2.03 -9.99 5.65
CA PRO A 27 -1.64 -11.38 5.50
C PRO A 27 -0.64 -11.56 4.34
N HIS A 28 0.45 -12.26 4.59
CA HIS A 28 1.46 -12.53 3.58
C HIS A 28 1.10 -13.79 2.78
N TYR A 29 0.97 -13.62 1.46
CA TYR A 29 0.89 -14.70 0.48
C TYR A 29 2.19 -14.78 -0.32
N GLU A 30 2.43 -15.93 -0.95
CA GLU A 30 3.60 -16.10 -1.82
C GLU A 30 3.50 -15.15 -3.03
N HIS A 31 4.66 -14.65 -3.49
CA HIS A 31 4.78 -13.75 -4.66
C HIS A 31 4.00 -12.43 -4.59
N MET A 32 3.67 -11.94 -3.39
CA MET A 32 3.09 -10.60 -3.24
C MET A 32 4.09 -9.50 -3.60
N ASN A 33 3.59 -8.46 -4.27
CA ASN A 33 4.26 -7.17 -4.45
C ASN A 33 3.53 -6.10 -3.63
N VAL A 34 3.97 -4.85 -3.72
CA VAL A 34 3.29 -3.75 -3.01
C VAL A 34 1.85 -3.54 -3.48
N ILE A 35 1.54 -3.72 -4.77
CA ILE A 35 0.16 -3.57 -5.28
C ILE A 35 -0.79 -4.59 -4.64
N THR A 36 -0.40 -5.86 -4.54
CA THR A 36 -1.26 -6.87 -3.90
C THR A 36 -1.46 -6.56 -2.42
N CYS A 37 -0.47 -6.00 -1.73
CA CYS A 37 -0.64 -5.52 -0.36
C CYS A 37 -1.68 -4.39 -0.25
N LEU A 38 -1.65 -3.43 -1.18
CA LEU A 38 -2.62 -2.33 -1.23
C LEU A 38 -4.04 -2.82 -1.56
N GLN A 39 -4.16 -3.81 -2.45
CA GLN A 39 -5.44 -4.46 -2.76
C GLN A 39 -6.01 -5.21 -1.55
N GLU A 40 -5.18 -5.90 -0.76
CA GLU A 40 -5.65 -6.53 0.48
C GLU A 40 -6.19 -5.51 1.48
N ILE A 41 -5.54 -4.35 1.62
CA ILE A 41 -6.06 -3.24 2.43
C ILE A 41 -7.38 -2.72 1.86
N GLN A 42 -7.52 -2.60 0.54
CA GLN A 42 -8.76 -2.14 -0.09
C GLN A 42 -9.94 -3.10 0.13
N LYS A 43 -9.70 -4.42 0.14
CA LYS A 43 -10.74 -5.43 0.41
C LYS A 43 -11.32 -5.33 1.82
N ASN A 44 -10.49 -4.97 2.79
CA ASN A 44 -10.90 -4.78 4.19
C ASN A 44 -10.10 -3.63 4.83
N PRO A 45 -10.58 -2.38 4.70
CA PRO A 45 -9.81 -1.20 5.11
C PRO A 45 -9.85 -1.04 6.63
N VAL A 46 -8.92 -1.74 7.29
CA VAL A 46 -8.65 -1.63 8.73
C VAL A 46 -7.17 -1.36 8.94
N ASP A 47 -6.86 -0.52 9.92
CA ASP A 47 -5.47 -0.26 10.30
C ASP A 47 -4.86 -1.42 11.14
N ALA A 48 -3.59 -1.30 11.47
CA ALA A 48 -2.87 -2.29 12.28
C ALA A 48 -3.43 -2.44 13.72
N GLN A 49 -4.31 -1.55 14.16
CA GLN A 49 -5.00 -1.62 15.45
C GLN A 49 -6.44 -2.19 15.30
N GLY A 50 -6.85 -2.55 14.09
CA GLY A 50 -8.19 -3.09 13.79
C GLY A 50 -9.28 -2.02 13.71
N ARG A 51 -8.91 -0.74 13.64
CA ARG A 51 -9.89 0.35 13.48
C ARG A 51 -10.24 0.48 12.01
N ALA A 52 -11.52 0.69 11.72
CA ALA A 52 -11.98 0.95 10.36
C ALA A 52 -11.33 2.24 9.84
N THR A 53 -10.90 2.20 8.57
CA THR A 53 -10.30 3.33 7.87
C THR A 53 -10.80 3.38 6.43
N THR A 54 -10.24 4.28 5.65
CA THR A 54 -10.50 4.41 4.22
C THR A 54 -9.53 3.54 3.40
N PRO A 55 -9.94 3.03 2.23
CA PRO A 55 -9.02 2.42 1.29
C PRO A 55 -7.84 3.34 0.95
N VAL A 56 -6.68 2.73 0.73
CA VAL A 56 -5.52 3.48 0.23
C VAL A 56 -5.81 3.93 -1.20
N VAL A 57 -5.32 5.12 -1.58
CA VAL A 57 -5.40 5.61 -2.96
C VAL A 57 -4.01 5.45 -3.57
N TRP A 58 -3.94 4.84 -4.75
CA TRP A 58 -2.72 4.64 -5.52
C TRP A 58 -3.05 4.57 -7.01
N ASP A 59 -2.07 4.87 -7.85
CA ASP A 59 -2.18 4.70 -9.30
C ASP A 59 -1.56 3.36 -9.73
N CYS A 60 -2.21 2.71 -10.70
CA CYS A 60 -1.67 1.52 -11.36
C CYS A 60 -2.30 1.35 -12.74
N ASN A 61 -1.59 0.68 -13.65
CA ASN A 61 -2.10 0.39 -14.99
C ASN A 61 -1.61 -0.97 -15.51
N CYS A 62 -0.40 -1.05 -16.08
CA CYS A 62 0.05 -2.28 -16.77
C CYS A 62 0.37 -3.47 -15.86
N LEU A 63 0.76 -3.23 -14.60
CA LEU A 63 1.24 -4.23 -13.64
C LEU A 63 2.48 -5.05 -14.07
N GLU A 64 3.20 -4.59 -15.10
CA GLU A 64 4.29 -5.32 -15.76
C GLU A 64 5.62 -4.53 -15.74
N GLU A 65 5.74 -3.50 -14.91
CA GLU A 65 6.93 -2.63 -14.81
C GLU A 65 7.23 -1.78 -16.07
N VAL A 66 6.27 -1.64 -16.99
CA VAL A 66 6.45 -0.91 -18.26
C VAL A 66 6.03 0.56 -18.19
N CYS A 67 4.81 0.84 -17.72
CA CYS A 67 4.19 2.17 -17.87
C CYS A 67 4.61 3.22 -16.83
N GLY A 68 5.23 2.81 -15.72
CA GLY A 68 5.61 3.72 -14.63
C GLY A 68 4.47 4.27 -13.78
N ALA A 69 3.19 3.98 -14.06
CA ALA A 69 2.03 4.54 -13.34
C ALA A 69 2.02 4.23 -11.84
N CYS A 70 2.57 3.09 -11.42
CA CYS A 70 2.63 2.69 -10.01
C CYS A 70 3.96 3.04 -9.32
N THR A 71 4.71 3.99 -9.86
CA THR A 71 5.98 4.44 -9.26
C THR A 71 5.71 5.19 -7.97
N MET A 72 6.35 4.76 -6.89
CA MET A 72 6.25 5.40 -5.58
C MET A 72 7.53 5.20 -4.76
N VAL A 73 7.65 5.90 -3.63
CA VAL A 73 8.78 5.73 -2.72
C VAL A 73 8.53 4.54 -1.81
N ILE A 74 9.29 3.47 -2.00
CA ILE A 74 9.21 2.23 -1.21
C ILE A 74 10.54 2.09 -0.46
N ASN A 75 10.48 2.10 0.87
CA ASN A 75 11.65 2.02 1.75
C ASN A 75 12.76 3.03 1.39
N GLY A 76 12.36 4.27 1.08
CA GLY A 76 13.27 5.38 0.77
C GLY A 76 13.81 5.42 -0.65
N ARG A 77 13.39 4.50 -1.54
CA ARG A 77 13.80 4.47 -2.96
C ARG A 77 12.59 4.52 -3.87
N ALA A 78 12.69 5.28 -4.96
CA ALA A 78 11.68 5.23 -6.02
C ALA A 78 11.71 3.83 -6.68
N ARG A 79 10.58 3.12 -6.68
CA ARG A 79 10.41 1.79 -7.28
C ARG A 79 9.00 1.68 -7.88
N GLN A 80 8.79 0.78 -8.83
CA GLN A 80 7.45 0.46 -9.34
C GLN A 80 6.77 -0.57 -8.43
N ALA A 81 5.62 -0.23 -7.85
CA ALA A 81 4.95 -1.09 -6.87
C ALA A 81 4.54 -2.48 -7.40
N CYS A 82 4.39 -2.64 -8.72
CA CYS A 82 4.04 -3.93 -9.32
C CYS A 82 5.20 -4.94 -9.40
N SER A 83 6.45 -4.50 -9.23
CA SER A 83 7.65 -5.38 -9.18
C SER A 83 8.36 -5.35 -7.83
N ALA A 84 7.88 -4.51 -6.90
CA ALA A 84 8.58 -4.15 -5.67
C ALA A 84 8.27 -5.02 -4.47
#